data_AF-A0A7W1T173-F1
#
_entry.id   AF-A0A7W1T173-F1
#
_cell.length_a   1.000
_cell.length_b   1.000
_cell.length_c   1.000
_cell.angle_alpha   90.00
_cell.angle_beta   90.00
_cell.angle_gamma   90.00
#
_symmetry.space_group_name_H-M   'P 1'
#
loop_
_entity.id
_entity.type
_entity.pdbx_description
1 polymer ?
#
loop_
_entity_poly.entity_id
_entity_poly.type
_entity_poly.pdbx_seq_one_letter_code
_entity_poly.pdbx_strand_id
1 'polypeptide(L)' 'SHNVFWQVGSSATLGTNTMFTGTMMAQASITLTTGATLNARALARTGADTLDTNTVVVPPSP' A
#
# COMPACT_ATOMS: atom_id res chain seq x y z
N SER A 1 1.80 5.52 12.68
CA SER A 1 2.81 4.60 12.11
C SER A 1 3.74 5.29 11.12
N HIS A 2 4.20 6.50 11.43
CA HIS A 2 4.86 7.40 10.45
C HIS A 2 6.25 6.95 9.98
N ASN A 3 6.87 5.95 10.64
CA ASN A 3 8.28 5.60 10.45
C ASN A 3 8.51 4.14 10.05
N VAL A 4 7.49 3.45 9.51
CA VAL A 4 7.62 2.06 9.02
C VAL A 4 7.68 2.09 7.50
N PHE A 5 8.73 1.48 6.92
CA PHE A 5 8.97 1.45 5.48
C PHE A 5 9.18 0.02 5.00
N TRP A 6 8.53 -0.32 3.89
CA TRP A 6 8.62 -1.62 3.25
C TRP A 6 9.08 -1.43 1.81
N GLN A 7 10.28 -1.92 1.50
CA GLN A 7 10.78 -1.98 0.13
C GLN A 7 10.50 -3.36 -0.46
N VAL A 8 9.81 -3.39 -1.59
CA VAL A 8 9.45 -4.61 -2.32
C VAL A 8 10.16 -4.62 -3.66
N GLY A 9 11.06 -5.58 -3.87
CA GLY A 9 11.92 -5.67 -5.06
C GLY A 9 11.18 -6.01 -6.37
N SER A 10 9.89 -6.35 -6.28
CA SER A 10 9.02 -6.65 -7.41
C SER A 10 7.66 -5.96 -7.24
N SER A 11 6.59 -6.72 -7.05
CA SER A 11 5.23 -6.24 -6.82
C SER A 11 4.71 -6.69 -5.46
N ALA A 12 3.75 -5.95 -4.90
CA ALA A 12 3.10 -6.28 -3.64
C ALA A 12 1.59 -6.49 -3.84
N THR A 13 1.04 -7.50 -3.18
CA THR A 13 -0.41 -7.73 -3.15
C THR A 13 -0.87 -7.79 -1.70
N LEU A 14 -1.80 -6.90 -1.33
CA LEU A 14 -2.55 -7.02 -0.09
C LEU A 14 -3.81 -7.85 -0.36
N GLY A 15 -3.92 -8.99 0.32
CA GLY A 15 -5.07 -9.89 0.23
C GLY A 15 -6.35 -9.29 0.83
N THR A 16 -7.49 -9.95 0.62
CA THR A 16 -8.80 -9.40 0.97
C THR A 16 -8.87 -9.10 2.46
N ASN A 17 -9.46 -7.96 2.83
CA ASN A 17 -9.59 -7.53 4.23
C ASN A 17 -8.26 -7.41 5.01
N THR A 18 -7.11 -7.35 4.32
CA THR A 18 -5.81 -7.13 4.98
C THR A 18 -5.74 -5.74 5.58
N MET A 19 -5.25 -5.63 6.82
CA MET A 19 -4.89 -4.34 7.43
C MET A 19 -3.37 -4.14 7.31
N PHE A 20 -2.95 -3.11 6.59
CA PHE A 20 -1.55 -2.80 6.36
C PHE A 20 -1.16 -1.43 6.94
N THR A 21 0.06 -1.36 7.46
CA THR A 21 0.60 -0.19 8.14
C THR A 21 2.05 0.06 7.71
N GLY A 22 2.38 1.32 7.41
CA GLY A 22 3.70 1.74 6.93
C GLY A 22 3.75 2.00 5.42
N THR A 23 4.72 2.79 4.97
CA THR A 23 4.85 3.17 3.56
C THR A 23 5.40 2.00 2.75
N MET A 24 4.63 1.52 1.78
CA MET A 24 5.05 0.46 0.86
C MET A 24 5.56 1.06 -0.45
N MET A 25 6.74 0.60 -0.87
CA MET A 25 7.42 1.01 -2.10
C MET A 25 7.72 -0.23 -2.93
N ALA A 26 7.02 -0.42 -4.04
CA ALA A 26 7.21 -1.55 -4.94
C ALA A 26 7.92 -1.14 -6.21
N GLN A 27 8.86 -1.97 -6.68
CA GLN A 27 9.59 -1.71 -7.92
C GLN A 27 8.66 -1.70 -9.14
N ALA A 28 7.65 -2.58 -9.17
CA ALA A 28 6.72 -2.69 -10.30
C ALA A 28 5.32 -2.18 -9.93
N SER A 29 4.49 -3.00 -9.27
CA SER A 29 3.08 -2.67 -9.02
C SER A 29 2.63 -2.98 -7.60
N ILE A 30 1.51 -2.39 -7.21
CA ILE A 30 0.84 -2.69 -5.94
C ILE A 30 -0.64 -3.00 -6.22
N THR A 31 -1.15 -4.08 -5.63
CA THR A 31 -2.57 -4.45 -5.70
C THR A 31 -3.16 -4.52 -4.31
N LEU A 32 -4.19 -3.70 -4.05
CA LEU A 32 -5.04 -3.82 -2.87
C LEU A 32 -6.31 -4.53 -3.30
N THR A 33 -6.49 -5.77 -2.83
CA THR A 33 -7.72 -6.52 -3.11
C THR A 33 -8.86 -6.09 -2.18
N THR A 34 -10.09 -6.56 -2.47
CA THR A 34 -11.33 -6.11 -1.84
C THR A 34 -11.24 -5.97 -0.32
N GLY A 35 -11.62 -4.79 0.19
CA GLY A 35 -11.74 -4.54 1.63
C GLY A 35 -10.41 -4.37 2.36
N ALA A 36 -9.26 -4.40 1.68
CA ALA A 36 -7.99 -4.07 2.32
C ALA A 36 -7.98 -2.62 2.84
N THR A 37 -7.36 -2.42 3.99
CA THR A 37 -7.18 -1.12 4.66
C THR A 37 -5.71 -0.76 4.71
N LEU A 38 -5.36 0.40 4.15
CA LEU A 38 -4.01 0.95 4.14
C LEU A 38 -3.93 2.17 5.05
N ASN A 39 -3.28 2.04 6.21
CA ASN A 39 -2.96 3.17 7.08
C ASN A 39 -1.52 3.66 6.80
N ALA A 40 -1.31 4.18 5.59
CA ALA A 40 -0.02 4.66 5.08
C ALA A 40 -0.10 5.26 3.65
N ARG A 41 0.96 5.01 2.85
CA ARG A 41 1.15 5.34 1.44
C ARG A 41 1.50 4.06 0.68
N ALA A 42 0.99 3.92 -0.55
CA ALA A 42 1.42 2.93 -1.53
C ALA A 42 2.08 3.66 -2.70
N LEU A 43 3.28 3.20 -3.09
CA LEU A 43 4.11 3.84 -4.11
C LEU A 43 4.67 2.78 -5.07
N ALA A 44 4.02 2.55 -6.20
CA ALA A 44 4.57 1.78 -7.32
C ALA A 44 5.51 2.64 -8.19
N ARG A 45 6.69 2.12 -8.54
CA ARG A 45 7.70 2.88 -9.29
C ARG A 45 7.47 2.88 -10.80
N THR A 46 7.12 1.75 -11.39
CA THR A 46 7.03 1.61 -12.86
C THR A 46 5.67 1.12 -13.35
N GLY A 47 4.85 0.58 -12.46
CA GLY A 47 3.52 0.06 -12.75
C GLY A 47 2.43 0.83 -12.02
N ALA A 48 1.24 0.26 -12.02
CA ALA A 48 0.07 0.87 -11.38
C ALA A 48 -0.09 0.42 -9.92
N ASP A 49 -0.72 1.30 -9.14
CA ASP A 49 -1.41 0.93 -7.91
C ASP A 49 -2.88 0.62 -8.27
N THR A 50 -3.34 -0.61 -8.01
CA THR A 50 -4.72 -1.06 -8.29
C THR A 50 -5.48 -1.23 -6.98
N LEU A 51 -6.67 -0.61 -6.88
CA LEU A 51 -7.52 -0.64 -5.70
C LEU A 51 -8.89 -1.22 -6.03
N ASP A 52 -9.38 -2.13 -5.18
CA ASP A 52 -10.74 -2.61 -5.18
C ASP A 52 -11.36 -2.41 -3.79
N THR A 53 -12.30 -1.47 -3.68
CA THR A 53 -13.10 -1.23 -2.47
C THR A 53 -12.23 -1.12 -1.19
N ASN A 54 -11.25 -0.23 -1.22
CA ASN A 54 -10.26 -0.09 -0.15
C ASN A 54 -10.42 1.20 0.65
N THR A 55 -10.00 1.17 1.91
CA THR A 55 -9.84 2.37 2.73
C THR A 55 -8.36 2.75 2.77
N VAL A 56 -8.04 4.00 2.41
CA VAL A 56 -6.69 4.55 2.48
C VAL A 56 -6.67 5.73 3.44
N VAL A 57 -5.94 5.60 4.55
CA VAL A 57 -5.75 6.66 5.55
C VAL A 57 -4.34 7.21 5.40
N VAL A 58 -4.25 8.44 4.89
CA VAL A 58 -2.96 9.13 4.72
C VAL A 58 -2.51 9.65 6.09
N PRO A 59 -1.24 9.46 6.47
CA PRO A 59 -0.72 10.03 7.72
C PRO A 59 -0.82 11.56 7.71
N PRO A 60 -1.15 12.21 8.85
CA PRO A 60 -1.20 13.67 8.94
C PRO A 60 0.10 14.31 8.47
N SER A 61 0.00 15.51 7.89
CA SER A 61 1.17 16.36 7.71
C SER A 61 1.78 16.67 9.09
N PRO A 62 3.11 16.82 9.19
CA PRO A 62 3.74 17.40 10.38
C PRO A 62 3.11 18.73 10.76
#